data_AF-A0A3D1AFR2-F1
#
_entry.id   AF-A0A3D1AFR2-F1
#
_cell.length_a   1.000
_cell.length_b   1.000
_cell.length_c   1.000
_cell.angle_alpha   90.00
_cell.angle_beta   90.00
_cell.angle_gamma   90.00
#
_symmetry.space_group_name_H-M   'P 1'
#
loop_
_entity.id
_entity.type
_entity.pdbx_description
1 polymer ?
#
loop_
_entity_poly.entity_id
_entity_poly.type
_entity_poly.pdbx_seq_one_letter_code
_entity_poly.pdbx_strand_id
1 'polypeptide(L)'
;MRTYKKPYLFLITFVSAMGGLLFGYDWVVIGGAKIFYEPFFGIEGSAALRGWAMSSALIGCLAGALLAGAWSDRYGRKKMLIIASVLFTVSAYGTGVVNDFTWFVLYRIMGGFGIGIASNISPIYIAEVSPA
;
A
#
# COMPACT_ATOMS: atom_id res chain seq x y z
N MET A 1 37.59 -0.07 5.00
CA MET A 1 36.24 -0.06 5.61
C MET A 1 35.48 1.13 5.04
N ARG A 2 34.34 0.92 4.35
CA ARG A 2 33.50 2.03 3.89
C ARG A 2 32.94 2.75 5.11
N THR A 3 33.26 4.03 5.27
CA THR A 3 32.72 4.87 6.35
C THR A 3 31.23 5.11 6.08
N TYR A 4 30.37 4.24 6.60
CA TYR A 4 28.93 4.45 6.52
C TYR A 4 28.57 5.69 7.33
N LYS A 5 27.95 6.68 6.68
CA LYS A 5 27.31 7.77 7.41
C LYS A 5 26.07 7.21 8.11
N LYS A 6 26.25 6.73 9.35
CA LYS A 6 25.19 6.18 10.22
C LYS A 6 23.83 6.90 10.10
N PRO A 7 23.73 8.25 10.15
CA PRO A 7 22.43 8.93 10.02
C PRO A 7 21.73 8.71 8.67
N TYR A 8 22.49 8.59 7.58
CA TYR A 8 21.93 8.32 6.25
C TYR A 8 21.31 6.92 6.17
N LEU A 9 21.97 5.94 6.79
CA LEU A 9 21.51 4.55 6.81
C LEU A 9 20.23 4.42 7.65
N PHE A 10 20.18 5.06 8.82
CA PHE A 10 18.95 5.16 9.63
C PHE A 10 17.80 5.81 8.87
N LEU A 11 18.05 6.91 8.15
CA LEU A 11 17.02 7.59 7.38
C LEU A 11 16.44 6.70 6.27
N ILE A 12 17.29 5.99 5.53
CA ILE A 12 16.82 5.08 4.48
C ILE A 12 16.01 3.93 5.07
N THR A 13 16.50 3.31 6.15
CA THR A 13 15.79 2.20 6.81
C THR A 13 14.45 2.67 7.36
N PHE A 14 14.39 3.85 7.97
CA PHE A 14 13.16 4.44 8.49
C PHE A 14 12.14 4.69 7.38
N VAL A 15 12.56 5.33 6.27
CA VAL A 15 11.70 5.57 5.11
C VAL A 15 11.23 4.25 4.49
N SER A 16 12.11 3.24 4.39
CA SER A 16 11.72 1.92 3.89
C SER A 16 10.71 1.23 4.81
N ALA A 17 10.88 1.34 6.14
CA ALA A 17 9.98 0.76 7.12
C ALA A 17 8.55 1.34 7.07
N MET A 18 8.38 2.56 6.53
CA MET A 18 7.07 3.15 6.30
C MET A 18 6.19 2.28 5.39
N GLY A 19 6.75 1.47 4.50
CA GLY A 19 5.98 0.52 3.69
C GLY A 19 5.18 -0.48 4.54
N GLY A 20 5.79 -1.02 5.61
CA GLY A 20 5.11 -1.90 6.56
C GLY A 20 4.07 -1.16 7.41
N LEU A 21 4.36 0.09 7.80
CA LEU A 21 3.41 0.94 8.52
C LEU A 21 2.17 1.23 7.67
N LEU A 22 2.35 1.55 6.38
CA LEU A 22 1.24 1.83 5.46
C LEU A 22 0.34 0.61 5.21
N PHE A 23 0.91 -0.60 5.16
CA PHE A 23 0.14 -1.85 5.09
C PHE A 23 -0.80 -2.00 6.29
N GLY A 24 -0.27 -1.86 7.51
CA GLY A 24 -1.10 -1.93 8.73
C GLY A 24 -2.12 -0.79 8.83
N TYR A 25 -1.73 0.40 8.39
CA TYR A 25 -2.59 1.58 8.41
C TYR A 25 -3.83 1.43 7.53
N ASP A 26 -3.70 1.01 6.26
CA ASP A 26 -4.86 0.84 5.36
C ASP A 26 -5.86 -0.19 5.90
N TRP A 27 -5.35 -1.26 6.52
CA TRP A 27 -6.17 -2.31 7.12
C TRP A 27 -7.05 -1.78 8.26
N VAL A 28 -6.48 -0.95 9.14
CA VAL A 28 -7.21 -0.39 10.29
C VAL A 28 -8.18 0.72 9.84
N VAL A 29 -7.76 1.58 8.91
CA VAL A 29 -8.57 2.72 8.46
C VAL A 29 -9.85 2.28 7.78
N ILE A 30 -9.82 1.27 6.90
CA ILE A 30 -11.04 0.79 6.23
C ILE A 30 -12.04 0.17 7.22
N GLY A 31 -11.54 -0.48 8.27
CA GLY A 31 -12.37 -1.00 9.36
C GLY A 31 -13.03 0.13 10.16
N GLY A 32 -12.27 1.16 10.52
CA GLY A 32 -12.77 2.33 11.26
C GLY A 32 -13.70 3.22 10.46
N ALA A 33 -13.49 3.33 9.15
CA ALA A 33 -14.31 4.16 8.26
C ALA A 33 -15.67 3.55 7.90
N LYS A 34 -15.89 2.26 8.23
CA LYS A 34 -17.07 1.47 7.87
C LYS A 34 -18.40 2.17 8.19
N ILE A 35 -18.52 2.75 9.38
CA ILE A 35 -19.73 3.44 9.84
C ILE A 35 -20.04 4.72 9.03
N PHE A 36 -19.08 5.25 8.27
CA PHE A 36 -19.24 6.46 7.50
C PHE A 36 -19.45 6.18 6.00
N TYR A 37 -18.64 5.28 5.42
CA TYR A 37 -18.76 5.01 3.98
C TYR A 37 -19.94 4.10 3.65
N GLU A 38 -20.37 3.20 4.54
CA GLU A 38 -21.50 2.31 4.26
C GLU A 38 -22.81 3.09 4.05
N PRO A 39 -23.18 4.05 4.93
CA PRO A 39 -24.34 4.92 4.69
C PRO A 39 -24.13 5.88 3.51
N PHE A 40 -22.90 6.42 3.35
CA PHE A 40 -22.59 7.37 2.27
C PHE A 40 -22.83 6.76 0.88
N PHE A 41 -22.45 5.51 0.67
CA PHE A 41 -22.68 4.79 -0.58
C PHE A 41 -24.02 4.03 -0.63
N GLY A 42 -24.83 4.07 0.45
CA GLY A 42 -26.11 3.38 0.52
C GLY A 42 -26.01 1.85 0.48
N ILE A 43 -24.90 1.27 0.94
CA ILE A 43 -24.60 -0.17 0.84
C ILE A 43 -24.94 -0.97 2.11
N GLU A 44 -25.51 -0.33 3.13
CA GLU A 44 -25.80 -0.92 4.45
C GLU A 44 -26.66 -2.21 4.37
N GLY A 45 -27.60 -2.24 3.42
CA GLY A 45 -28.52 -3.37 3.21
C GLY A 45 -27.91 -4.58 2.50
N SER A 46 -26.70 -4.49 1.96
CA SER A 46 -26.06 -5.57 1.19
C SER A 46 -24.75 -6.03 1.83
N ALA A 47 -24.76 -7.20 2.46
CA ALA A 47 -23.57 -7.82 3.02
C ALA A 47 -22.48 -8.07 1.97
N ALA A 48 -22.88 -8.38 0.73
CA ALA A 48 -21.96 -8.61 -0.38
C ALA A 48 -21.19 -7.33 -0.76
N LEU A 49 -21.88 -6.18 -0.87
CA LEU A 49 -21.24 -4.91 -1.22
C LEU A 49 -20.33 -4.40 -0.10
N ARG A 50 -20.72 -4.59 1.16
CA ARG A 50 -19.90 -4.25 2.32
C ARG A 50 -18.63 -5.10 2.38
N GLY A 51 -18.76 -6.40 2.17
CA GLY A 51 -17.64 -7.33 2.07
C GLY A 51 -16.71 -6.97 0.90
N TRP A 52 -17.28 -6.57 -0.24
CA TRP A 52 -16.53 -6.13 -1.40
C TRP A 52 -15.75 -4.83 -1.14
N ALA A 53 -16.38 -3.83 -0.52
CA ALA A 53 -15.73 -2.58 -0.14
C ALA A 53 -14.47 -2.82 0.72
N MET A 54 -14.60 -3.69 1.72
CA MET A 54 -13.53 -4.01 2.66
C MET A 54 -12.42 -4.88 2.03
N SER A 55 -12.79 -5.90 1.26
CA SER A 55 -11.85 -6.90 0.71
C SER A 55 -11.23 -6.51 -0.65
N SER A 56 -11.78 -5.54 -1.38
CA SER A 56 -11.30 -5.13 -2.71
C SER A 56 -9.80 -4.85 -2.77
N ALA A 57 -9.24 -4.17 -1.76
CA ALA A 57 -7.80 -3.87 -1.69
C ALA A 57 -6.92 -5.13 -1.66
N LEU A 58 -7.41 -6.26 -1.15
CA LEU A 58 -6.66 -7.52 -1.10
C LEU A 58 -6.36 -8.07 -2.50
N ILE A 59 -7.26 -7.86 -3.46
CA ILE A 59 -7.05 -8.28 -4.85
C ILE A 59 -5.86 -7.52 -5.45
N GLY A 60 -5.82 -6.20 -5.23
CA GLY A 60 -4.69 -5.38 -5.59
C GLY A 60 -3.41 -5.85 -4.91
N CYS A 61 -3.48 -6.09 -3.60
CA CYS A 61 -2.34 -6.54 -2.80
C CYS A 61 -1.76 -7.87 -3.29
N LEU A 62 -2.61 -8.83 -3.64
CA LEU A 62 -2.19 -10.11 -4.21
C LEU A 62 -1.43 -9.90 -5.53
N ALA A 63 -1.99 -9.12 -6.45
CA ALA A 63 -1.33 -8.83 -7.72
C ALA A 63 0.00 -8.08 -7.53
N GLY A 64 0.03 -7.10 -6.62
CA GLY A 64 1.24 -6.35 -6.27
C GLY A 64 2.33 -7.24 -5.69
N ALA A 65 1.97 -8.13 -4.77
CA ALA A 65 2.90 -9.06 -4.13
C ALA A 65 3.51 -10.06 -5.13
N LEU A 66 2.71 -10.59 -6.05
CA LEU A 66 3.16 -11.54 -7.08
C LEU A 66 4.14 -10.88 -8.07
N LEU A 67 3.88 -9.63 -8.46
CA LEU A 67 4.71 -8.91 -9.44
C LEU A 67 5.94 -8.21 -8.80
N ALA A 68 5.91 -7.96 -7.50
CA ALA A 68 6.93 -7.21 -6.77
C ALA A 68 8.34 -7.77 -6.98
N GLY A 69 8.52 -9.10 -6.94
CA GLY A 69 9.83 -9.73 -7.08
C GLY A 69 10.46 -9.46 -8.46
N ALA A 70 9.78 -9.88 -9.52
CA ALA A 70 10.28 -9.72 -10.89
C ALA A 70 10.53 -8.25 -11.26
N TRP A 71 9.65 -7.33 -10.80
CA TRP A 71 9.81 -5.90 -11.05
C TRP A 71 10.92 -5.27 -10.22
N SER A 72 11.11 -5.71 -8.97
CA SER A 72 12.22 -5.26 -8.12
C SER A 72 13.58 -5.65 -8.69
N ASP A 73 13.68 -6.83 -9.31
CA ASP A 73 14.92 -7.29 -9.96
C ASP A 73 15.21 -6.55 -11.27
N ARG A 74 14.18 -6.23 -12.04
CA ARG A 74 14.34 -5.51 -13.31
C ARG A 74 14.58 -4.01 -13.15
N TYR A 75 13.84 -3.34 -12.26
CA TYR A 75 13.81 -1.88 -12.14
C TYR A 75 14.54 -1.34 -10.90
N GLY A 76 14.85 -2.20 -9.94
CA GLY A 76 15.50 -1.86 -8.68
C GLY A 76 14.53 -1.47 -7.57
N ARG A 77 14.92 -1.80 -6.33
CA ARG A 77 14.09 -1.73 -5.11
C ARG A 77 13.59 -0.31 -4.83
N LYS A 78 14.49 0.68 -4.87
CA LYS A 78 14.18 2.09 -4.61
C LYS A 78 13.09 2.63 -5.54
N LYS A 79 13.18 2.33 -6.85
CA LYS A 79 12.18 2.82 -7.83
C LYS A 79 10.81 2.20 -7.56
N MET A 80 10.78 0.93 -7.21
CA MET A 80 9.55 0.24 -6.87
C MET A 80 8.89 0.81 -5.61
N LEU A 81 9.66 1.15 -4.57
CA LEU A 81 9.13 1.83 -3.38
C LEU A 81 8.53 3.22 -3.70
N ILE A 82 9.17 3.98 -4.60
CA ILE A 82 8.64 5.26 -5.06
C ILE A 82 7.31 5.06 -5.82
N ILE A 83 7.25 4.09 -6.74
CA ILE A 83 6.01 3.76 -7.47
C ILE A 83 4.90 3.36 -6.50
N ALA A 84 5.20 2.51 -5.51
CA ALA A 84 4.26 2.10 -4.48
C ALA A 84 3.71 3.31 -3.69
N SER A 85 4.59 4.25 -3.29
CA SER A 85 4.15 5.47 -2.59
C SER A 85 3.23 6.34 -3.46
N VAL A 86 3.53 6.51 -4.75
CA VAL A 86 2.69 7.29 -5.67
C VAL A 86 1.33 6.64 -5.84
N LEU A 87 1.28 5.33 -6.04
CA LEU A 87 0.02 4.58 -6.15
C LEU A 87 -0.82 4.70 -4.88
N PHE A 88 -0.18 4.60 -3.71
CA PHE A 88 -0.86 4.77 -2.42
C PHE A 88 -1.41 6.19 -2.25
N THR A 89 -0.63 7.22 -2.60
CA THR A 89 -1.09 8.63 -2.54
C THR A 89 -2.27 8.87 -3.47
N VAL A 90 -2.19 8.41 -4.72
CA VAL A 90 -3.28 8.54 -5.71
C VAL A 90 -4.52 7.79 -5.23
N SER A 91 -4.35 6.58 -4.69
CA SER A 91 -5.44 5.81 -4.09
C SER A 91 -6.09 6.56 -2.92
N ALA A 92 -5.32 7.07 -1.96
CA ALA A 92 -5.84 7.76 -0.80
C ALA A 92 -6.65 9.00 -1.19
N TYR A 93 -6.10 9.82 -2.11
CA TYR A 93 -6.81 10.97 -2.66
C TYR A 93 -8.09 10.56 -3.39
N GLY A 94 -7.99 9.56 -4.27
CA GLY A 94 -9.11 9.03 -5.03
C GLY A 94 -10.23 8.49 -4.15
N THR A 95 -9.92 7.72 -3.11
CA THR A 95 -10.92 7.21 -2.16
C THR A 95 -11.64 8.31 -1.38
N GLY A 96 -11.03 9.48 -1.20
CA GLY A 96 -11.62 10.60 -0.48
C GLY A 96 -12.47 11.54 -1.33
N VAL A 97 -12.24 11.59 -2.64
CA VAL A 97 -12.92 12.56 -3.54
C VAL A 97 -14.11 11.97 -4.29
N VAL A 98 -14.19 10.64 -4.40
CA VAL A 98 -15.22 9.97 -5.18
C VAL A 98 -16.53 9.82 -4.42
N ASN A 99 -17.64 10.11 -5.11
CA ASN A 99 -19.00 9.90 -4.60
C ASN A 99 -19.65 8.62 -5.14
N ASP A 100 -18.93 7.87 -5.99
CA ASP A 100 -19.41 6.64 -6.61
C ASP A 100 -18.69 5.41 -6.04
N PHE A 101 -19.45 4.37 -5.73
CA PHE A 101 -18.95 3.17 -5.07
C PHE A 101 -17.97 2.38 -5.96
N THR A 102 -18.22 2.33 -7.26
CA THR A 102 -17.33 1.62 -8.20
C THR A 102 -15.98 2.30 -8.27
N TRP A 103 -15.96 3.63 -8.36
CA TRP A 103 -14.71 4.40 -8.32
C TRP A 103 -13.98 4.27 -7.00
N PHE A 104 -14.70 4.25 -5.87
CA PHE A 104 -14.12 3.98 -4.55
C PHE A 104 -13.37 2.65 -4.51
N VAL A 105 -14.01 1.57 -5.01
CA VAL A 105 -13.41 0.24 -5.10
C VAL A 105 -12.17 0.23 -6.00
N LEU A 106 -12.23 0.89 -7.17
CA LEU A 106 -11.10 0.94 -8.10
C LEU A 106 -9.87 1.60 -7.48
N TYR A 107 -10.06 2.70 -6.76
CA TYR A 107 -8.96 3.34 -6.03
C TYR A 107 -8.43 2.41 -4.93
N ARG A 108 -9.29 1.70 -4.18
CA ARG A 108 -8.82 0.71 -3.18
C ARG A 108 -7.99 -0.41 -3.80
N ILE A 109 -8.38 -0.93 -4.97
CA ILE A 109 -7.59 -1.95 -5.68
C ILE A 109 -6.22 -1.37 -6.09
N MET A 110 -6.19 -0.14 -6.60
CA MET A 110 -4.94 0.55 -6.96
C MET A 110 -4.02 0.76 -5.74
N GLY A 111 -4.58 1.18 -4.61
CA GLY A 111 -3.84 1.33 -3.35
C GLY A 111 -3.31 0.00 -2.86
N GLY A 112 -4.15 -1.04 -2.87
CA GLY A 112 -3.77 -2.42 -2.55
C GLY A 112 -2.58 -2.90 -3.37
N PHE A 113 -2.56 -2.59 -4.67
CA PHE A 113 -1.44 -2.93 -5.55
C PHE A 113 -0.13 -2.28 -5.11
N GLY A 114 -0.15 -0.97 -4.79
CA GLY A 114 1.01 -0.27 -4.24
C GLY A 114 1.47 -0.86 -2.91
N ILE A 115 0.53 -1.17 -2.03
CA ILE A 115 0.80 -1.78 -0.72
C ILE A 115 1.47 -3.15 -0.87
N GLY A 116 0.97 -4.02 -1.76
CA GLY A 116 1.54 -5.35 -2.00
C GLY A 116 2.97 -5.30 -2.55
N ILE A 117 3.30 -4.26 -3.33
CA ILE A 117 4.67 -3.99 -3.75
C ILE A 117 5.53 -3.58 -2.55
N ALA A 118 5.06 -2.62 -1.75
CA ALA A 118 5.81 -2.09 -0.62
C ALA A 118 6.06 -3.15 0.46
N SER A 119 5.09 -4.00 0.78
CA SER A 119 5.20 -5.02 1.83
C SER A 119 6.31 -6.04 1.55
N ASN A 120 6.54 -6.38 0.28
CA ASN A 120 7.60 -7.31 -0.12
C ASN A 120 8.95 -6.60 -0.26
N ILE A 121 8.99 -5.41 -0.85
CA ILE A 121 10.25 -4.76 -1.22
C ILE A 121 10.89 -4.03 -0.03
N SER A 122 10.11 -3.48 0.89
CA SER A 122 10.63 -2.79 2.08
C SER A 122 11.59 -3.65 2.93
N PRO A 123 11.24 -4.87 3.36
CA PRO A 123 12.17 -5.70 4.14
C PRO A 123 13.40 -6.13 3.33
N ILE A 124 13.24 -6.41 2.04
CA ILE A 124 14.36 -6.76 1.15
C ILE A 124 15.34 -5.59 1.03
N TYR A 125 14.82 -4.38 0.79
CA TYR A 125 15.65 -3.20 0.65
C TYR A 125 16.42 -2.87 1.94
N ILE A 126 15.78 -3.06 3.10
CA ILE A 126 16.47 -2.92 4.40
C ILE A 126 17.58 -3.95 4.53
N ALA A 127 17.32 -5.22 4.17
CA ALA A 127 18.32 -6.28 4.25
C ALA A 127 19.52 -6.03 3.32
N GLU A 128 19.30 -5.51 2.11
CA GLU A 128 20.36 -5.22 1.13
C GLU A 128 21.22 -3.99 1.49
N VAL A 129 20.65 -3.04 2.24
CA VAL A 129 21.35 -1.80 2.65
C VAL A 129 22.03 -1.94 4.02
N SER A 130 21.63 -2.94 4.81
CA SER A 130 22.16 -3.16 6.15
C SER A 130 23.64 -3.60 6.11
N PRO A 131 24.51 -3.06 6.99
CA PRO A 131 25.87 -3.55 7.15
C PRO A 131 25.88 -5.01 7.63
N ALA A 132 26.86 -5.80 7.15
CA ALA A 132 27.17 -7.12 7.69
C ALA A 132 27.87 -7.05 9.04
#